data_AF-A0A960YWU2-F1
#
_entry.id   AF-A0A960YWU2-F1
#
_cell.length_a   1.000
_cell.length_b   1.000
_cell.length_c   1.000
_cell.angle_alpha   90.00
_cell.angle_beta   90.00
_cell.angle_gamma   90.00
#
_symmetry.space_group_name_H-M   'P 1'
#
loop_
_entity.id
_entity.type
_entity.pdbx_description
1 polymer ?
#
loop_
_entity_poly.entity_id
_entity_poly.type
_entity_poly.pdbx_seq_one_letter_code
_entity_poly.pdbx_strand_id
1 'polypeptide(L)'
;MMNPILKIFPVIFLLSLISCEKPETVIIPEDEPKPILAKISAIVVFSLRGEESRVNHTDLTMEKASIGAYFRDGDSLKTGDKSSIDVQIKDEAIFRAKEQSEIYFEEIRKSEGNLYSTKIQVKLGRIYSRVHKSKENQIYEFSTPFMKAEITGTEFIIQSSPDSSELKVLNGEIEISPTIAGMKNLTDSESFKIKEVIESKKIKVGKNKRVFFNKVSDLQLKENLTKEEVDELTKSITAWKPIVRGLRIKKSEEQEIKTLIMESSELTNKMIEINEELTSGQIDEQRIEFLEKKRGELENQIRKKQEEEKKKFNQSIVVVPKKFRNKREIIYYYERVEKIILTRGTVEISAIISQEGDVIILHTEYGIKRIPNEEVVEVIYEYQKKARL
;
A
#
# COMPACT_ATOMS: atom_id res chain seq x y z
N MET A 1 25.29 91.48 -31.89
CA MET A 1 25.71 90.76 -33.11
C MET A 1 25.63 89.27 -32.85
N MET A 2 24.76 88.60 -33.60
CA MET A 2 24.69 87.17 -33.96
C MET A 2 25.00 86.09 -32.89
N ASN A 3 23.95 85.33 -32.57
CA ASN A 3 23.96 83.97 -32.00
C ASN A 3 24.83 83.01 -32.81
N PRO A 4 25.28 81.91 -32.15
CA PRO A 4 25.09 80.61 -32.76
C PRO A 4 24.33 79.64 -31.84
N ILE A 5 23.42 78.96 -32.50
CA ILE A 5 22.47 77.95 -32.04
C ILE A 5 23.22 76.66 -31.68
N LEU A 6 23.09 76.23 -30.42
CA LEU A 6 23.57 74.94 -29.95
C LEU A 6 22.54 73.86 -30.36
N LYS A 7 22.95 72.96 -31.26
CA LYS A 7 22.16 71.83 -31.74
C LYS A 7 22.01 70.79 -30.63
N ILE A 8 20.82 70.68 -30.06
CA ILE A 8 20.41 69.55 -29.20
C ILE A 8 19.95 68.42 -30.13
N PHE A 9 20.70 67.33 -30.13
CA PHE A 9 20.32 66.08 -30.78
C PHE A 9 19.19 65.42 -29.97
N PRO A 10 18.03 65.08 -30.56
CA PRO A 10 17.03 64.28 -29.88
C PRO A 10 17.48 62.82 -29.87
N VAL A 11 17.66 62.25 -28.68
CA VAL A 11 17.74 60.81 -28.47
C VAL A 11 16.36 60.24 -28.80
N ILE A 12 16.26 59.63 -29.97
CA ILE A 12 15.09 58.87 -30.40
C ILE A 12 15.00 57.64 -29.49
N PHE A 13 14.09 57.69 -28.52
CA PHE A 13 13.70 56.55 -27.72
C PHE A 13 12.88 55.62 -28.62
N LEU A 14 13.52 54.58 -29.15
CA LEU A 14 12.88 53.53 -29.93
C LEU A 14 11.96 52.75 -28.97
N LEU A 15 10.68 53.13 -28.92
CA LEU A 15 9.62 52.28 -28.37
C LEU A 15 9.51 51.06 -29.28
N SER A 16 10.17 49.96 -28.88
CA SER A 16 9.87 48.64 -29.41
C SER A 16 8.43 48.30 -29.03
N LEU A 17 7.53 48.43 -30.00
CA LEU A 17 6.22 47.81 -29.97
C LEU A 17 6.46 46.29 -29.92
N ILE A 18 6.42 45.73 -28.71
CA ILE A 18 6.23 44.29 -28.53
C ILE A 18 4.79 44.05 -28.96
N SER A 19 4.63 43.70 -30.24
CA SER A 19 3.40 43.14 -30.76
C SER A 19 3.21 41.79 -30.05
N CYS A 20 2.34 41.75 -29.05
CA CYS A 20 1.82 40.50 -28.52
C CYS A 20 1.07 39.80 -29.66
N GLU A 21 1.73 38.90 -30.36
CA GLU A 21 1.04 37.85 -31.10
C GLU A 21 0.19 37.08 -30.10
N LYS A 22 -1.12 37.18 -30.27
CA LYS A 22 -2.11 36.33 -29.62
C LYS A 22 -1.65 34.89 -29.83
N PRO A 23 -1.49 34.06 -28.79
CA PRO A 23 -1.16 32.67 -29.01
C PRO A 23 -2.27 32.08 -29.88
N GLU A 24 -1.89 31.52 -31.02
CA GLU A 24 -2.79 30.77 -31.88
C GLU A 24 -3.50 29.75 -30.99
N THR A 25 -4.82 29.90 -30.92
CA THR A 25 -5.70 28.88 -30.37
C THR A 25 -5.44 27.61 -31.16
N VAL A 26 -4.72 26.67 -30.55
CA VAL A 26 -4.62 25.30 -31.01
C VAL A 26 -6.06 24.77 -31.00
N ILE A 27 -6.66 24.73 -32.19
CA ILE A 27 -7.91 24.02 -32.42
C ILE A 27 -7.53 22.54 -32.34
N ILE A 28 -7.74 21.95 -31.17
CA ILE A 28 -7.70 20.50 -30.99
C ILE A 28 -8.87 19.95 -31.82
N PRO A 29 -8.65 19.07 -32.81
CA PRO A 29 -9.73 18.44 -33.55
C PRO A 29 -10.68 17.74 -32.58
N GLU A 30 -11.99 17.99 -32.69
CA GLU A 30 -13.06 17.41 -31.85
C GLU A 30 -13.20 15.87 -31.94
N ASP A 31 -12.29 15.19 -32.63
CA ASP A 31 -12.37 13.76 -32.97
C ASP A 31 -11.23 12.92 -32.37
N GLU A 32 -10.45 13.48 -31.44
CA GLU A 32 -9.68 12.63 -30.53
C GLU A 32 -10.64 11.99 -29.51
N PRO A 33 -10.64 10.65 -29.36
CA PRO A 33 -11.46 10.02 -28.33
C PRO A 33 -11.05 10.60 -26.99
N LYS A 34 -11.99 11.30 -26.32
CA LYS A 34 -11.83 11.76 -24.94
C LYS A 34 -11.17 10.62 -24.15
N PRO A 35 -10.10 10.88 -23.37
CA PRO A 35 -9.45 9.85 -22.60
C PRO A 35 -10.53 9.15 -21.79
N ILE A 36 -10.69 7.85 -22.02
CA ILE A 36 -11.62 7.02 -21.25
C ILE A 36 -11.20 7.23 -19.80
N LEU A 37 -12.02 7.96 -19.04
CA LEU A 37 -11.75 8.24 -17.64
C LEU A 37 -11.51 6.89 -16.97
N ALA A 38 -10.28 6.63 -16.55
CA ALA A 38 -9.92 5.34 -15.98
C ALA A 38 -10.82 5.11 -14.75
N LYS A 39 -11.58 4.01 -14.80
CA LYS A 39 -12.65 3.73 -13.86
C LYS A 39 -12.08 3.59 -12.45
N ILE A 40 -12.63 4.32 -11.49
CA ILE A 40 -12.14 4.29 -10.11
C ILE A 40 -12.51 2.94 -9.51
N SER A 41 -11.52 2.24 -8.93
CA SER A 41 -11.73 0.84 -8.55
C SER A 41 -11.15 0.44 -7.20
N ALA A 42 -10.40 1.33 -6.54
CA ALA A 42 -9.98 1.16 -5.16
C ALA A 42 -10.04 2.48 -4.39
N ILE A 43 -10.24 2.40 -3.07
CA ILE A 43 -10.33 3.55 -2.18
C ILE A 43 -9.52 3.34 -0.90
N VAL A 44 -9.00 4.43 -0.36
CA VAL A 44 -8.45 4.45 1.00
C VAL A 44 -9.61 4.43 1.99
N VAL A 45 -9.64 3.41 2.83
CA VAL A 45 -10.64 3.29 3.89
C VAL A 45 -10.07 3.68 5.24
N PHE A 46 -8.80 3.43 5.52
CA PHE A 46 -8.13 3.83 6.77
C PHE A 46 -6.85 4.59 6.45
N SER A 47 -6.52 5.58 7.28
CA SER A 47 -5.26 6.31 7.19
C SER A 47 -4.79 6.69 8.58
N LEU A 48 -3.67 6.12 9.01
CA LEU A 48 -2.95 6.54 10.20
C LEU A 48 -1.94 7.61 9.82
N ARG A 49 -2.10 8.80 10.42
CA ARG A 49 -1.27 9.98 10.15
C ARG A 49 0.12 9.81 10.77
N GLY A 50 1.08 9.37 9.94
CA GLY A 50 2.52 9.61 10.11
C GLY A 50 2.96 10.80 9.25
N GLU A 51 4.14 10.72 8.63
CA GLU A 51 4.54 11.62 7.54
C GLU A 51 3.63 11.49 6.31
N GLU A 52 3.72 12.47 5.38
CA GLU A 52 2.77 12.61 4.27
C GLU A 52 2.78 11.41 3.32
N SER A 53 1.75 10.57 3.44
CA SER A 53 1.45 9.53 2.46
C SER A 53 0.67 10.13 1.29
N ARG A 54 1.02 9.74 0.07
CA ARG A 54 0.55 10.35 -1.17
C ARG A 54 0.08 9.31 -2.17
N VAL A 55 -0.96 9.67 -2.92
CA VAL A 55 -1.36 9.00 -4.15
C VAL A 55 -0.77 9.83 -5.30
N ASN A 56 -0.01 9.19 -6.18
CA ASN A 56 0.43 9.81 -7.43
C ASN A 56 -0.38 9.20 -8.56
N HIS A 57 -1.12 10.04 -9.26
CA HIS A 57 -1.94 9.63 -10.38
C HIS A 57 -1.13 9.59 -11.67
N THR A 58 -1.65 8.87 -12.66
CA THR A 58 -1.05 8.77 -14.00
C THR A 58 -0.96 10.10 -14.74
N ASP A 59 -1.84 11.05 -14.43
CA ASP A 59 -1.84 12.42 -14.97
C ASP A 59 -0.84 13.35 -14.26
N LEU A 60 0.05 12.78 -13.44
CA LEU A 60 1.08 13.45 -12.64
C LEU A 60 0.53 14.31 -11.50
N THR A 61 -0.78 14.28 -11.25
CA THR A 61 -1.35 14.92 -10.07
C THR A 61 -1.01 14.10 -8.81
N MET A 62 -0.90 14.81 -7.69
CA MET A 62 -0.62 14.20 -6.40
C MET A 62 -1.68 14.63 -5.40
N GLU A 63 -2.26 13.66 -4.70
CA GLU A 63 -3.15 13.91 -3.57
C GLU A 63 -2.67 13.22 -2.30
N LYS A 64 -3.17 13.68 -1.17
CA LYS A 64 -2.91 13.04 0.11
C LYS A 64 -3.67 11.72 0.19
N ALA A 65 -3.01 10.65 0.65
CA ALA A 65 -3.65 9.36 0.92
C ALA A 65 -4.50 9.41 2.21
N SER A 66 -5.59 10.19 2.19
CA SER A 66 -6.61 10.27 3.24
C SER A 66 -7.78 9.34 2.94
N ILE A 67 -8.62 9.07 3.94
CA ILE A 67 -9.88 8.33 3.75
C ILE A 67 -10.66 8.94 2.58
N GLY A 68 -11.18 8.10 1.69
CA GLY A 68 -11.90 8.51 0.48
C GLY A 68 -11.03 8.81 -0.74
N ALA A 69 -9.70 8.95 -0.56
CA ALA A 69 -8.75 8.99 -1.68
C ALA A 69 -8.90 7.73 -2.53
N TYR A 70 -8.66 7.85 -3.84
CA TYR A 70 -9.01 6.80 -4.78
C TYR A 70 -7.82 6.42 -5.67
N PHE A 71 -7.93 5.25 -6.30
CA PHE A 71 -6.92 4.75 -7.23
C PHE A 71 -7.56 4.28 -8.54
N ARG A 72 -6.82 4.52 -9.60
CA ARG A 72 -7.04 4.06 -10.98
C ARG A 72 -5.86 3.22 -11.44
N ASP A 73 -6.02 2.62 -12.61
CA ASP A 73 -4.94 1.91 -13.30
C ASP A 73 -3.76 2.87 -13.54
N GLY A 74 -2.57 2.40 -13.18
CA GLY A 74 -1.31 3.14 -13.26
C GLY A 74 -1.03 4.08 -12.08
N ASP A 75 -1.94 4.23 -11.12
CA ASP A 75 -1.68 5.05 -9.94
C ASP A 75 -0.67 4.37 -9.00
N SER A 76 -0.05 5.18 -8.13
CA SER A 76 0.86 4.67 -7.09
C SER A 76 0.56 5.25 -5.72
N LEU A 77 0.75 4.45 -4.69
CA LEU A 77 0.70 4.84 -3.28
C LEU A 77 2.12 4.88 -2.72
N LYS A 78 2.53 6.02 -2.17
CA LYS A 78 3.75 6.16 -1.36
C LYS A 78 3.39 6.48 0.07
N THR A 79 4.00 5.77 1.00
CA THR A 79 3.77 5.91 2.45
C THR A 79 5.02 6.46 3.13
N GLY A 80 4.85 7.50 3.94
CA GLY A 80 5.94 8.10 4.71
C GLY A 80 6.24 7.35 6.02
N ASP A 81 7.14 7.91 6.83
CA ASP A 81 7.49 7.32 8.12
C ASP A 81 6.29 7.29 9.08
N LYS A 82 6.18 6.21 9.86
CA LYS A 82 5.09 5.97 10.83
C LYS A 82 3.69 6.00 10.23
N SER A 83 3.55 5.94 8.91
CA SER A 83 2.25 5.95 8.26
C SER A 83 1.73 4.53 8.03
N SER A 84 0.41 4.41 7.88
CA SER A 84 -0.25 3.14 7.59
C SER A 84 -1.55 3.44 6.86
N ILE A 85 -1.71 2.89 5.66
CA ILE A 85 -2.86 3.16 4.79
C ILE A 85 -3.54 1.84 4.46
N ASP A 86 -4.86 1.75 4.71
CA ASP A 86 -5.64 0.60 4.25
C ASP A 86 -6.36 0.97 2.98
N VAL A 87 -6.08 0.20 1.93
CA VAL A 87 -6.68 0.32 0.61
C VAL A 87 -7.62 -0.86 0.42
N GLN A 88 -8.85 -0.54 0.06
CA GLN A 88 -9.89 -1.51 -0.22
C GLN A 88 -10.24 -1.49 -1.71
N ILE A 89 -10.33 -2.69 -2.29
CA ILE A 89 -10.70 -2.94 -3.67
C ILE A 89 -12.06 -3.62 -3.63
N LYS A 90 -13.12 -2.82 -3.84
CA LYS A 90 -14.52 -3.23 -3.65
C LYS A 90 -14.71 -3.96 -2.31
N ASP A 91 -15.57 -4.98 -2.23
CA ASP A 91 -15.83 -5.80 -1.04
C ASP A 91 -15.04 -7.12 -1.03
N GLU A 92 -14.03 -7.24 -1.89
CA GLU A 92 -13.33 -8.49 -2.13
C GLU A 92 -11.90 -8.51 -1.58
N ALA A 93 -11.17 -7.40 -1.65
CA ALA A 93 -9.80 -7.34 -1.18
C ALA A 93 -9.52 -6.07 -0.38
N ILE A 94 -8.68 -6.23 0.65
CA ILE A 94 -8.13 -5.13 1.43
C ILE A 94 -6.66 -5.40 1.73
N PHE A 95 -5.85 -4.36 1.71
CA PHE A 95 -4.49 -4.44 2.23
C PHE A 95 -4.11 -3.17 2.97
N ARG A 96 -3.26 -3.33 3.98
CA ARG A 96 -2.59 -2.26 4.72
C ARG A 96 -1.18 -2.12 4.22
N ALA A 97 -0.85 -0.99 3.61
CA ALA A 97 0.52 -0.58 3.34
C ALA A 97 1.11 0.08 4.59
N LYS A 98 2.27 -0.42 5.05
CA LYS A 98 3.01 0.17 6.17
C LYS A 98 3.92 1.29 5.69
N GLU A 99 4.54 1.99 6.63
CA GLU A 99 5.56 3.00 6.38
C GLU A 99 6.59 2.58 5.32
N GLN A 100 7.09 3.57 4.58
CA GLN A 100 8.13 3.39 3.56
C GLN A 100 7.78 2.35 2.47
N SER A 101 6.49 2.19 2.18
CA SER A 101 6.01 1.34 1.10
C SER A 101 5.69 2.15 -0.17
N GLU A 102 5.99 1.54 -1.31
CA GLU A 102 5.64 2.01 -2.65
C GLU A 102 4.84 0.91 -3.36
N ILE A 103 3.58 1.19 -3.61
CA ILE A 103 2.62 0.27 -4.23
C ILE A 103 2.19 0.86 -5.56
N TYR A 104 2.19 0.07 -6.62
CA TYR A 104 1.75 0.46 -7.95
C TYR A 104 0.55 -0.39 -8.36
N PHE A 105 -0.53 0.26 -8.77
CA PHE A 105 -1.75 -0.39 -9.22
C PHE A 105 -1.67 -0.57 -10.74
N GLU A 106 -1.16 -1.72 -11.19
CA GLU A 106 -0.95 -1.95 -12.62
C GLU A 106 -2.29 -2.09 -13.36
N GLU A 107 -3.20 -2.89 -12.81
CA GLU A 107 -4.55 -3.07 -13.32
C GLU A 107 -5.50 -3.24 -12.14
N ILE A 108 -6.62 -2.52 -12.13
CA ILE A 108 -7.67 -2.66 -11.13
C ILE A 108 -8.96 -3.03 -11.84
N ARG A 109 -9.30 -4.32 -11.78
CA ARG A 109 -10.53 -4.90 -12.34
C ARG A 109 -10.66 -4.71 -13.86
N LYS A 110 -9.59 -5.00 -14.60
CA LYS A 110 -9.64 -5.08 -16.06
C LYS A 110 -10.45 -6.31 -16.47
N SER A 111 -11.44 -6.10 -17.34
CA SER A 111 -12.30 -7.16 -17.87
C SER A 111 -11.70 -7.72 -19.15
N GLU A 112 -11.54 -9.03 -19.21
CA GLU A 112 -11.23 -9.78 -20.44
C GLU A 112 -12.27 -10.90 -20.58
N GLY A 113 -13.29 -10.64 -21.40
CA GLY A 113 -14.49 -11.47 -21.43
C GLY A 113 -15.20 -11.48 -20.08
N ASN A 114 -15.40 -12.67 -19.49
CA ASN A 114 -16.03 -12.86 -18.18
C ASN A 114 -15.02 -12.91 -17.02
N LEU A 115 -13.73 -12.72 -17.30
CA LEU A 115 -12.66 -12.74 -16.30
C LEU A 115 -12.31 -11.29 -15.93
N TYR A 116 -12.25 -11.02 -14.63
CA TYR A 116 -11.73 -9.76 -14.12
C TYR A 116 -10.35 -10.00 -13.50
N SER A 117 -9.43 -9.07 -13.72
CA SER A 117 -8.08 -9.16 -13.16
C SER A 117 -7.70 -7.89 -12.41
N THR A 118 -7.03 -8.07 -11.27
CA THR A 118 -6.47 -7.00 -10.45
C THR A 118 -5.01 -7.34 -10.20
N LYS A 119 -4.10 -6.48 -10.66
CA LYS A 119 -2.65 -6.63 -10.57
C LYS A 119 -2.06 -5.49 -9.75
N ILE A 120 -1.43 -5.82 -8.64
CA ILE A 120 -0.83 -4.86 -7.71
C ILE A 120 0.64 -5.20 -7.53
N GLN A 121 1.52 -4.21 -7.76
CA GLN A 121 2.95 -4.36 -7.55
C GLN A 121 3.36 -3.70 -6.23
N VAL A 122 3.92 -4.49 -5.31
CA VAL A 122 4.62 -4.01 -4.12
C VAL A 122 6.08 -3.77 -4.52
N LYS A 123 6.39 -2.55 -4.96
CA LYS A 123 7.76 -2.19 -5.37
C LYS A 123 8.70 -2.23 -4.18
N LEU A 124 8.29 -1.62 -3.07
CA LEU A 124 9.05 -1.53 -1.82
C LEU A 124 8.10 -1.58 -0.62
N GLY A 125 8.60 -2.06 0.52
CA GLY A 125 7.93 -1.96 1.81
C GLY A 125 7.15 -3.23 2.17
N ARG A 126 6.12 -3.08 3.00
CA ARG A 126 5.38 -4.23 3.55
C ARG A 126 3.88 -3.99 3.47
N ILE A 127 3.16 -4.99 3.00
CA ILE A 127 1.70 -5.04 3.03
C ILE A 127 1.18 -6.21 3.86
N TYR A 128 0.09 -5.97 4.57
CA TYR A 128 -0.75 -7.00 5.19
C TYR A 128 -2.05 -7.07 4.42
N SER A 129 -2.48 -8.24 3.94
CA SER A 129 -3.64 -8.34 3.07
C SER A 129 -4.59 -9.46 3.46
N ARG A 130 -5.87 -9.20 3.21
CA ARG A 130 -6.95 -10.19 3.19
C ARG A 130 -7.66 -10.07 1.85
N VAL A 131 -7.71 -11.19 1.13
CA VAL A 131 -8.48 -11.33 -0.10
C VAL A 131 -9.57 -12.36 0.16
N HIS A 132 -10.83 -11.98 0.03
CA HIS A 132 -11.96 -12.89 0.07
C HIS A 132 -12.02 -13.71 -1.21
N LYS A 133 -12.63 -14.89 -1.13
CA LYS A 133 -12.93 -15.67 -2.33
C LYS A 133 -14.02 -14.93 -3.11
N SER A 134 -13.69 -14.42 -4.29
CA SER A 134 -14.66 -13.74 -5.14
C SER A 134 -15.74 -14.73 -5.59
N LYS A 135 -16.97 -14.22 -5.74
CA LYS A 135 -18.08 -14.92 -6.41
C LYS A 135 -18.03 -14.75 -7.92
N GLU A 136 -17.32 -13.73 -8.38
CA GLU A 136 -17.05 -13.45 -9.79
C GLU A 136 -15.77 -14.20 -10.20
N ASN A 137 -15.58 -14.45 -11.49
CA ASN A 137 -14.31 -14.97 -12.01
C ASN A 137 -13.26 -13.86 -11.93
N GLN A 138 -12.80 -13.53 -10.72
CA GLN A 138 -11.83 -12.49 -10.45
C GLN A 138 -10.50 -13.10 -10.01
N ILE A 139 -9.42 -12.70 -10.67
CA ILE A 139 -8.05 -13.05 -10.31
C ILE A 139 -7.41 -11.87 -9.58
N TYR A 140 -6.82 -12.14 -8.42
CA TYR A 140 -5.97 -11.19 -7.71
C TYR A 140 -4.52 -11.61 -7.87
N GLU A 141 -3.72 -10.71 -8.40
CA GLU A 141 -2.29 -10.89 -8.56
C GLU A 141 -1.57 -9.81 -7.76
N PHE A 142 -0.70 -10.25 -6.85
CA PHE A 142 0.25 -9.37 -6.19
C PHE A 142 1.65 -9.73 -6.64
N SER A 143 2.41 -8.75 -7.08
CA SER A 143 3.78 -8.96 -7.51
C SER A 143 4.76 -8.06 -6.77
N THR A 144 6.01 -8.45 -6.83
CA THR A 144 7.18 -7.71 -6.38
C THR A 144 8.19 -7.78 -7.54
N PRO A 145 9.34 -7.09 -7.45
CA PRO A 145 10.41 -7.26 -8.44
C PRO A 145 10.93 -8.71 -8.56
N PHE A 146 10.63 -9.58 -7.60
CA PHE A 146 11.22 -10.94 -7.50
C PHE A 146 10.20 -12.07 -7.66
N MET A 147 8.93 -11.82 -7.37
CA MET A 147 7.89 -12.86 -7.38
C MET A 147 6.52 -12.31 -7.68
N LYS A 148 5.72 -13.17 -8.31
CA LYS A 148 4.30 -12.99 -8.60
C LYS A 148 3.52 -13.99 -7.76
N ALA A 149 2.40 -13.54 -7.20
CA ALA A 149 1.49 -14.33 -6.38
C ALA A 149 0.06 -14.21 -6.90
N GLU A 150 -0.51 -15.31 -7.37
CA GLU A 150 -1.92 -15.43 -7.74
C GLU A 150 -2.71 -15.93 -6.51
N ILE A 151 -3.71 -15.14 -6.11
CA ILE A 151 -4.31 -15.22 -4.78
C ILE A 151 -5.82 -15.39 -4.89
N THR A 152 -6.37 -16.29 -4.08
CA THR A 152 -7.82 -16.44 -3.89
C THR A 152 -8.11 -16.82 -2.45
N GLY A 153 -8.98 -16.07 -1.76
CA GLY A 153 -9.47 -16.45 -0.42
C GLY A 153 -8.37 -16.61 0.63
N THR A 154 -7.42 -15.68 0.71
CA THR A 154 -6.18 -15.85 1.47
C THR A 154 -5.86 -14.62 2.32
N GLU A 155 -5.26 -14.86 3.49
CA GLU A 155 -4.63 -13.84 4.34
C GLU A 155 -3.12 -14.00 4.29
N PHE A 156 -2.41 -12.93 3.94
CA PHE A 156 -0.98 -13.00 3.68
C PHE A 156 -0.26 -11.68 3.94
N ILE A 157 1.07 -11.75 3.99
CA ILE A 157 1.98 -10.62 4.14
C ILE A 157 2.97 -10.70 3.00
N ILE A 158 3.15 -9.59 2.27
CA ILE A 158 4.24 -9.43 1.32
C ILE A 158 5.17 -8.35 1.85
N GLN A 159 6.45 -8.64 1.83
CA GLN A 159 7.50 -7.65 2.04
C GLN A 159 8.41 -7.62 0.82
N SER A 160 8.61 -6.44 0.26
CA SER A 160 9.56 -6.18 -0.82
C SER A 160 10.68 -5.28 -0.32
N SER A 161 11.90 -5.64 -0.67
CA SER A 161 13.12 -4.88 -0.44
C SER A 161 13.89 -4.80 -1.76
N PRO A 162 14.90 -3.93 -1.90
CA PRO A 162 15.65 -3.80 -3.15
C PRO A 162 16.23 -5.11 -3.69
N ASP A 163 16.58 -6.05 -2.81
CA ASP A 163 17.30 -7.29 -3.16
C ASP A 163 16.51 -8.58 -2.95
N SER A 164 15.36 -8.51 -2.29
CA SER A 164 14.59 -9.70 -1.92
C SER A 164 13.11 -9.43 -1.70
N SER A 165 12.32 -10.51 -1.73
CA SER A 165 10.93 -10.49 -1.29
C SER A 165 10.64 -11.64 -0.32
N GLU A 166 9.77 -11.38 0.65
CA GLU A 166 9.24 -12.39 1.57
C GLU A 166 7.71 -12.44 1.43
N LEU A 167 7.19 -13.65 1.28
CA LEU A 167 5.75 -13.94 1.34
C LEU A 167 5.46 -14.78 2.58
N LYS A 168 4.47 -14.40 3.39
CA LYS A 168 3.96 -15.20 4.51
C LYS A 168 2.48 -15.49 4.29
N VAL A 169 2.10 -16.78 4.29
CA VAL A 169 0.72 -17.21 4.12
C VAL A 169 0.15 -17.60 5.48
N LEU A 170 -0.78 -16.81 5.99
CA LEU A 170 -1.43 -17.05 7.29
C LEU A 170 -2.62 -17.97 7.16
N ASN A 171 -3.39 -17.81 6.08
CA ASN A 171 -4.58 -18.59 5.82
C ASN A 171 -4.82 -18.66 4.32
N GLY A 172 -5.37 -19.76 3.82
CA GLY A 172 -5.57 -19.99 2.39
C GLY A 172 -4.35 -20.62 1.70
N GLU A 173 -4.32 -20.48 0.38
CA GLU A 173 -3.30 -21.03 -0.52
C GLU A 173 -3.02 -20.00 -1.62
N ILE A 174 -1.73 -19.82 -1.93
CA ILE A 174 -1.25 -18.90 -2.97
C ILE A 174 -0.45 -19.69 -3.99
N GLU A 175 -0.67 -19.43 -5.27
CA GLU A 175 0.22 -19.88 -6.33
C GLU A 175 1.26 -18.80 -6.62
N ILE A 176 2.54 -19.17 -6.58
CA ILE A 176 3.66 -18.23 -6.77
C ILE A 176 4.56 -18.63 -7.92
N SER A 177 5.14 -17.64 -8.59
CA SER A 177 6.15 -17.81 -9.63
C SER A 177 7.17 -16.66 -9.62
N PRO A 178 8.31 -16.80 -10.31
CA PRO A 178 9.25 -15.69 -10.51
C PRO A 178 8.66 -14.57 -11.36
N THR A 179 9.02 -13.32 -11.05
CA THR A 179 8.70 -12.14 -11.87
C THR A 179 9.88 -11.78 -12.78
N ILE A 180 9.57 -11.30 -13.99
CA ILE A 180 10.55 -10.78 -14.95
C ILE A 180 10.01 -9.47 -15.52
N ALA A 181 10.78 -8.40 -15.39
CA ALA A 181 10.45 -7.08 -15.95
C ALA A 181 10.77 -6.99 -17.45
N GLY A 182 11.82 -7.68 -17.90
CA GLY A 182 12.41 -7.59 -19.23
C GLY A 182 11.69 -8.32 -20.36
N MET A 183 10.37 -8.15 -20.49
CA MET A 183 9.63 -8.71 -21.63
C MET A 183 9.32 -7.67 -22.71
N LYS A 184 9.60 -6.39 -22.46
CA LYS A 184 9.37 -5.31 -23.41
C LYS A 184 10.43 -5.43 -24.51
N ASN A 185 10.02 -5.63 -25.76
CA ASN A 185 10.88 -5.85 -26.96
C ASN A 185 11.38 -7.28 -27.22
N LEU A 186 10.81 -8.29 -26.57
CA LEU A 186 11.03 -9.67 -26.99
C LEU A 186 10.14 -10.04 -28.18
N THR A 187 10.62 -10.93 -29.05
CA THR A 187 9.75 -11.57 -30.05
C THR A 187 8.68 -12.42 -29.35
N ASP A 188 7.58 -12.71 -30.04
CA ASP A 188 6.52 -13.57 -29.49
C ASP A 188 7.07 -14.95 -29.08
N SER A 189 8.01 -15.50 -29.85
CA SER A 189 8.66 -16.79 -29.56
C SER A 189 9.50 -16.74 -28.29
N GLU A 190 10.29 -15.69 -28.08
CA GLU A 190 11.12 -15.51 -26.88
C GLU A 190 10.25 -15.27 -25.64
N SER A 191 9.23 -14.42 -25.77
CA SER A 191 8.24 -14.16 -24.73
C SER A 191 7.52 -15.45 -24.33
N PHE A 192 7.11 -16.25 -25.31
CA PHE A 192 6.44 -17.52 -25.09
C PHE A 192 7.34 -18.51 -24.34
N LYS A 193 8.60 -18.67 -24.78
CA LYS A 193 9.58 -19.55 -24.13
C LYS A 193 9.79 -19.20 -22.66
N ILE A 194 9.95 -17.92 -22.35
CA ILE A 194 10.11 -17.46 -20.97
C ILE A 194 8.83 -17.74 -20.15
N LYS A 195 7.65 -17.39 -20.69
CA LYS A 195 6.36 -17.62 -20.03
C LYS A 195 6.13 -19.10 -19.71
N GLU A 196 6.43 -20.00 -20.66
CA GLU A 196 6.32 -21.45 -20.46
C GLU A 196 7.20 -21.93 -19.31
N VAL A 197 8.43 -21.43 -19.23
CA VAL A 197 9.37 -21.78 -18.17
C VAL A 197 8.89 -21.24 -16.82
N ILE A 198 8.38 -20.00 -16.75
CA ILE A 198 7.76 -19.44 -15.52
C ILE A 198 6.58 -20.30 -15.07
N GLU A 199 5.69 -20.67 -16.00
CA GLU A 199 4.50 -21.47 -15.71
C GLU A 199 4.90 -22.84 -15.13
N SER A 200 5.95 -23.46 -15.68
CA SER A 200 6.51 -24.71 -15.16
C SER A 200 7.10 -24.61 -13.75
N LYS A 201 7.37 -23.38 -13.27
CA LYS A 201 7.93 -23.09 -11.94
C LYS A 201 6.92 -22.60 -10.93
N LYS A 202 5.63 -22.56 -11.29
CA LYS A 202 4.58 -22.26 -10.32
C LYS A 202 4.58 -23.28 -9.19
N ILE A 203 4.51 -22.77 -7.97
CA ILE A 203 4.33 -23.61 -6.79
C ILE A 203 3.18 -23.11 -5.94
N LYS A 204 2.49 -24.03 -5.27
CA LYS A 204 1.43 -23.72 -4.33
C LYS A 204 1.98 -23.64 -2.92
N VAL A 205 1.61 -22.57 -2.21
CA VAL A 205 2.05 -22.27 -0.85
C VAL A 205 0.81 -22.16 0.02
N GLY A 206 0.61 -23.18 0.85
CA GLY A 206 -0.47 -23.20 1.83
C GLY A 206 -0.18 -22.40 3.09
N LYS A 207 -1.20 -22.36 3.94
CA LYS A 207 -1.18 -21.81 5.31
C LYS A 207 0.06 -22.18 6.14
N ASN A 208 0.46 -21.24 7.00
CA ASN A 208 1.57 -21.35 7.96
C ASN A 208 2.92 -21.60 7.28
N LYS A 209 3.09 -21.08 6.07
CA LYS A 209 4.36 -21.10 5.33
C LYS A 209 4.86 -19.68 5.12
N ARG A 210 6.18 -19.56 5.05
CA ARG A 210 6.86 -18.38 4.56
C ARG A 210 7.78 -18.77 3.42
N VAL A 211 7.91 -17.89 2.45
CA VAL A 211 8.73 -18.08 1.26
C VAL A 211 9.64 -16.87 1.11
N PHE A 212 10.93 -17.15 0.95
CA PHE A 212 11.92 -16.14 0.61
C PHE A 212 12.27 -16.25 -0.88
N PHE A 213 12.27 -15.09 -1.52
CA PHE A 213 12.62 -14.91 -2.92
C PHE A 213 13.82 -13.99 -2.99
N ASN A 214 14.88 -14.51 -3.60
CA ASN A 214 16.03 -13.71 -3.99
C ASN A 214 15.97 -13.48 -5.50
N LYS A 215 16.80 -12.56 -5.96
CA LYS A 215 17.06 -12.37 -7.39
C LYS A 215 17.35 -13.70 -8.09
N VAL A 216 16.59 -14.01 -9.14
CA VAL A 216 16.84 -15.18 -10.00
C VAL A 216 18.04 -14.91 -10.91
N SER A 217 18.12 -13.70 -11.44
CA SER A 217 19.25 -13.19 -12.23
C SER A 217 19.23 -11.66 -12.26
N ASP A 218 20.38 -11.03 -12.50
CA ASP A 218 20.46 -9.59 -12.77
C ASP A 218 19.60 -9.16 -13.97
N LEU A 219 19.46 -10.07 -14.94
CA LEU A 219 18.69 -9.89 -16.16
C LEU A 219 17.18 -9.75 -15.89
N GLN A 220 16.65 -10.30 -14.80
CA GLN A 220 15.21 -10.28 -14.54
C GLN A 220 14.65 -8.86 -14.34
N LEU A 221 15.51 -7.90 -13.96
CA LEU A 221 15.15 -6.51 -13.71
C LEU A 221 15.47 -5.59 -14.91
N LYS A 222 16.15 -6.11 -15.93
CA LYS A 222 16.52 -5.34 -17.12
C LYS A 222 15.26 -5.11 -17.96
N GLU A 223 15.05 -3.89 -18.46
CA GLU A 223 13.85 -3.58 -19.25
C GLU A 223 13.84 -4.27 -20.63
N ASN A 224 15.03 -4.50 -21.21
CA ASN A 224 15.23 -5.08 -22.53
C ASN A 224 16.28 -6.20 -22.48
N LEU A 225 16.00 -7.35 -23.08
CA LEU A 225 16.91 -8.49 -23.13
C LEU A 225 17.38 -8.78 -24.56
N THR A 226 18.64 -9.17 -24.72
CA THR A 226 19.12 -9.79 -25.96
C THR A 226 18.75 -11.27 -26.00
N LYS A 227 18.86 -11.90 -27.17
CA LYS A 227 18.58 -13.33 -27.33
C LYS A 227 19.47 -14.23 -26.44
N GLU A 228 20.75 -13.89 -26.30
CA GLU A 228 21.68 -14.62 -25.43
C GLU A 228 21.26 -14.48 -23.96
N GLU A 229 20.83 -13.28 -23.55
CA GLU A 229 20.32 -13.00 -22.20
C GLU A 229 19.02 -13.74 -21.92
N VAL A 230 18.15 -13.93 -22.93
CA VAL A 230 16.94 -14.75 -22.82
C VAL A 230 17.28 -16.20 -22.47
N ASP A 231 18.29 -16.78 -23.12
CA ASP A 231 18.71 -18.16 -22.86
C ASP A 231 19.37 -18.31 -21.48
N GLU A 232 20.18 -17.33 -21.05
CA GLU A 232 20.77 -17.29 -19.72
C GLU A 232 19.70 -17.13 -18.62
N LEU A 233 18.76 -16.21 -18.82
CA LEU A 233 17.65 -16.00 -17.91
C LEU A 233 16.78 -17.25 -17.80
N THR A 234 16.50 -17.91 -18.93
CA THR A 234 15.74 -19.17 -18.97
C THR A 234 16.42 -20.27 -18.16
N LYS A 235 17.75 -20.43 -18.28
CA LYS A 235 18.52 -21.39 -17.47
C LYS A 235 18.44 -21.05 -15.97
N SER A 236 18.53 -19.77 -15.63
CA SER A 236 18.46 -19.28 -14.25
C SER A 236 17.09 -19.56 -13.62
N ILE A 237 15.99 -19.29 -14.35
CA ILE A 237 14.62 -19.63 -13.91
C ILE A 237 14.44 -21.14 -13.79
N THR A 238 15.01 -21.91 -14.71
CA THR A 238 14.94 -23.38 -14.68
C THR A 238 15.60 -23.95 -13.42
N ALA A 239 16.71 -23.34 -12.97
CA ALA A 239 17.43 -23.72 -11.77
C ALA A 239 16.80 -23.16 -10.47
N TRP A 240 15.95 -22.14 -10.58
CA TRP A 240 15.36 -21.46 -9.44
C TRP A 240 14.52 -22.40 -8.57
N LYS A 241 14.71 -22.27 -7.25
CA LYS A 241 13.91 -22.93 -6.22
C LYS A 241 13.66 -21.96 -5.07
N PRO A 242 12.40 -21.68 -4.72
CA PRO A 242 12.09 -20.80 -3.59
C PRO A 242 12.42 -21.50 -2.26
N ILE A 243 12.84 -20.70 -1.27
CA ILE A 243 13.12 -21.22 0.08
C ILE A 243 11.82 -21.17 0.89
N VAL A 244 11.14 -22.31 0.98
CA VAL A 244 9.91 -22.47 1.76
C VAL A 244 10.23 -22.95 3.18
N ARG A 245 9.73 -22.26 4.20
CA ARG A 245 9.93 -22.59 5.61
C ARG A 245 8.60 -22.54 6.38
N GLY A 246 8.57 -23.18 7.55
CA GLY A 246 7.47 -23.00 8.50
C GLY A 246 7.38 -21.55 8.96
N LEU A 247 6.16 -21.03 9.04
CA LEU A 247 5.87 -19.68 9.52
C LEU A 247 5.91 -19.66 11.05
N ARG A 248 6.64 -18.71 11.60
CA ARG A 248 6.49 -18.27 13.00
C ARG A 248 5.96 -16.84 12.94
N ILE A 249 4.66 -16.69 13.06
CA ILE A 249 4.01 -15.38 12.99
C ILE A 249 4.09 -14.67 14.34
N LYS A 250 4.36 -13.37 14.29
CA LYS A 250 4.35 -12.49 15.46
C LYS A 250 2.92 -12.04 15.76
N LYS A 251 2.63 -11.68 17.02
CA LYS A 251 1.27 -11.23 17.34
C LYS A 251 0.95 -9.90 16.70
N SER A 252 1.93 -9.02 16.62
CA SER A 252 1.85 -7.76 15.87
C SER A 252 1.36 -8.03 14.44
N GLU A 253 1.95 -8.98 13.74
CA GLU A 253 1.57 -9.35 12.38
C GLU A 253 0.15 -9.93 12.28
N GLU A 254 -0.26 -10.80 13.22
CA GLU A 254 -1.65 -11.28 13.28
C GLU A 254 -2.64 -10.14 13.56
N GLN A 255 -2.27 -9.19 14.43
CA GLN A 255 -3.12 -8.05 14.80
C GLN A 255 -3.32 -7.12 13.60
N GLU A 256 -2.27 -6.87 12.83
CA GLU A 256 -2.35 -6.05 11.61
C GLU A 256 -3.38 -6.62 10.63
N ILE A 257 -3.36 -7.93 10.36
CA ILE A 257 -4.34 -8.57 9.48
C ILE A 257 -5.74 -8.58 10.10
N LYS A 258 -5.88 -8.92 11.40
CA LYS A 258 -7.19 -8.96 12.06
C LYS A 258 -7.86 -7.59 12.15
N THR A 259 -7.08 -6.51 12.15
CA THR A 259 -7.58 -5.13 12.19
C THR A 259 -7.79 -4.52 10.80
N LEU A 260 -7.61 -5.29 9.73
CA LEU A 260 -8.09 -4.90 8.41
C LEU A 260 -9.62 -4.92 8.42
N ILE A 261 -10.21 -3.74 8.33
CA ILE A 261 -11.67 -3.53 8.36
C ILE A 261 -12.13 -3.16 6.97
N MET A 262 -12.97 -4.00 6.38
CA MET A 262 -13.58 -3.74 5.09
C MET A 262 -14.93 -3.03 5.26
N GLU A 263 -15.15 -2.05 4.40
CA GLU A 263 -16.43 -1.36 4.24
C GLU A 263 -17.38 -2.13 3.34
N SER A 264 -18.68 -1.84 3.47
CA SER A 264 -19.70 -2.49 2.67
C SER A 264 -19.56 -2.08 1.20
N SER A 265 -19.91 -2.99 0.29
CA SER A 265 -19.94 -2.70 -1.15
C SER A 265 -20.79 -1.48 -1.48
N GLU A 266 -21.90 -1.27 -0.77
CA GLU A 266 -22.75 -0.08 -0.95
C GLU A 266 -22.02 1.23 -0.66
N LEU A 267 -21.32 1.33 0.49
CA LEU A 267 -20.57 2.54 0.85
C LEU A 267 -19.38 2.77 -0.09
N THR A 268 -18.65 1.70 -0.40
CA THR A 268 -17.52 1.75 -1.32
C THR A 268 -17.96 2.18 -2.72
N ASN A 269 -19.05 1.63 -3.24
CA ASN A 269 -19.59 2.00 -4.56
C ASN A 269 -20.07 3.45 -4.58
N LYS A 270 -20.77 3.92 -3.53
CA LYS A 270 -21.17 5.33 -3.41
C LYS A 270 -19.96 6.28 -3.42
N MET A 271 -18.87 5.92 -2.73
CA MET A 271 -17.64 6.70 -2.73
C MET A 271 -16.98 6.74 -4.12
N ILE A 272 -16.94 5.59 -4.80
CA ILE A 272 -16.43 5.46 -6.17
C ILE A 272 -17.25 6.34 -7.13
N GLU A 273 -18.58 6.23 -7.10
CA GLU A 273 -19.49 7.01 -7.94
C GLU A 273 -19.29 8.52 -7.75
N ILE A 274 -19.18 8.98 -6.49
CA ILE A 274 -18.93 10.39 -6.19
C ILE A 274 -17.58 10.84 -6.75
N ASN A 275 -16.52 10.05 -6.58
CA ASN A 275 -15.19 10.41 -7.09
C ASN A 275 -15.14 10.40 -8.63
N GLU A 276 -15.84 9.47 -9.29
CA GLU A 276 -15.95 9.43 -10.76
C GLU A 276 -16.67 10.68 -11.27
N GLU A 277 -17.76 11.08 -10.60
CA GLU A 277 -18.49 12.29 -10.97
C GLU A 277 -17.66 13.56 -10.76
N LEU A 278 -16.97 13.69 -9.61
CA LEU A 278 -16.10 14.81 -9.29
C LEU A 278 -14.96 15.01 -10.30
N THR A 279 -14.52 13.94 -10.95
CA THR A 279 -13.37 13.94 -11.87
C THR A 279 -13.78 13.89 -13.34
N SER A 280 -15.08 13.85 -13.63
CA SER A 280 -15.61 13.82 -14.99
C SER A 280 -15.43 15.13 -15.78
N GLY A 281 -15.08 16.23 -15.09
CA GLY A 281 -14.83 17.55 -15.68
C GLY A 281 -16.08 18.25 -16.24
N GLN A 282 -17.29 17.69 -16.03
CA GLN A 282 -18.56 18.20 -16.57
C GLN A 282 -19.60 18.45 -15.48
N ILE A 283 -19.22 19.14 -14.41
CA ILE A 283 -20.11 19.46 -13.28
C ILE A 283 -20.00 20.92 -12.88
N ASP A 284 -21.13 21.53 -12.52
CA ASP A 284 -21.18 22.89 -12.00
C ASP A 284 -20.71 22.97 -10.53
N GLU A 285 -20.40 24.18 -10.08
CA GLU A 285 -19.88 24.44 -8.73
C GLU A 285 -20.84 23.99 -7.62
N GLN A 286 -22.15 24.12 -7.82
CA GLN A 286 -23.16 23.68 -6.85
C GLN A 286 -23.16 22.16 -6.70
N ARG A 287 -22.97 21.45 -7.82
CA ARG A 287 -22.87 19.99 -7.84
C ARG A 287 -21.59 19.51 -7.19
N ILE A 288 -20.46 20.19 -7.43
CA ILE A 288 -19.18 19.93 -6.76
C ILE A 288 -19.36 20.02 -5.24
N GLU A 289 -19.88 21.14 -4.74
CA GLU A 289 -20.07 21.36 -3.30
C GLU A 289 -20.99 20.30 -2.67
N PHE A 290 -22.07 19.94 -3.38
CA PHE A 290 -22.98 18.87 -2.95
C PHE A 290 -22.30 17.50 -2.86
N LEU A 291 -21.48 17.15 -3.86
CA LEU A 291 -20.75 15.89 -3.90
C LEU A 291 -19.65 15.84 -2.83
N GLU A 292 -18.91 16.92 -2.62
CA GLU A 292 -17.91 17.03 -1.55
C GLU A 292 -18.55 16.89 -0.16
N LYS A 293 -19.72 17.50 0.06
CA LYS A 293 -20.46 17.34 1.30
C LYS A 293 -20.87 15.88 1.53
N LYS A 294 -21.44 15.23 0.52
CA LYS A 294 -21.78 13.80 0.59
C LYS A 294 -20.56 12.92 0.84
N ARG A 295 -19.45 13.20 0.17
CA ARG A 295 -18.17 12.52 0.37
C ARG A 295 -17.72 12.64 1.83
N GLY A 296 -17.73 13.86 2.39
CA GLY A 296 -17.37 14.10 3.80
C GLY A 296 -18.28 13.36 4.79
N GLU A 297 -19.57 13.23 4.50
CA GLU A 297 -20.50 12.42 5.31
C GLU A 297 -20.11 10.92 5.29
N LEU A 298 -19.79 10.37 4.12
CA LEU A 298 -19.35 8.98 3.98
C LEU A 298 -18.00 8.74 4.67
N GLU A 299 -17.03 9.63 4.50
CA GLU A 299 -15.72 9.54 5.18
C GLU A 299 -15.88 9.53 6.71
N ASN A 300 -16.82 10.31 7.25
CA ASN A 300 -17.14 10.30 8.67
C ASN A 300 -17.77 8.99 9.14
N GLN A 301 -18.62 8.37 8.31
CA GLN A 301 -19.20 7.05 8.62
C GLN A 301 -18.11 5.97 8.68
N ILE A 302 -17.22 5.94 7.68
CA ILE A 302 -16.08 5.01 7.61
C ILE A 302 -15.21 5.16 8.87
N ARG A 303 -14.87 6.41 9.23
CA ARG A 303 -14.03 6.69 10.40
C ARG A 303 -14.65 6.19 11.70
N LYS A 304 -15.95 6.46 11.94
CA LYS A 304 -16.66 6.01 13.15
C LYS A 304 -16.63 4.49 13.27
N LYS A 305 -16.93 3.79 12.17
CA LYS A 305 -16.93 2.32 12.15
C LYS A 305 -15.54 1.75 12.43
N GLN A 306 -14.49 2.36 11.90
CA GLN A 306 -13.12 1.94 12.19
C GLN A 306 -12.72 2.13 13.65
N GLU A 307 -13.14 3.23 14.28
CA GLU A 307 -12.92 3.46 15.71
C GLU A 307 -13.67 2.42 16.56
N GLU A 308 -14.90 2.07 16.20
CA GLU A 308 -15.70 1.05 16.89
C GLU A 308 -15.09 -0.35 16.76
N GLU A 309 -14.69 -0.77 15.56
CA GLU A 309 -14.06 -2.07 15.34
C GLU A 309 -12.68 -2.15 16.01
N LYS A 310 -11.91 -1.05 16.01
CA LYS A 310 -10.66 -0.96 16.79
C LYS A 310 -10.91 -1.16 18.29
N LYS A 311 -11.97 -0.55 18.85
CA LYS A 311 -12.36 -0.76 20.26
C LYS A 311 -12.74 -2.22 20.53
N LYS A 312 -13.57 -2.83 19.68
CA LYS A 312 -13.95 -4.26 19.79
C LYS A 312 -12.73 -5.18 19.71
N PHE A 313 -11.82 -4.89 18.78
CA PHE A 313 -10.60 -5.66 18.61
C PHE A 313 -9.72 -5.59 19.87
N ASN A 314 -9.49 -4.39 20.40
CA ASN A 314 -8.72 -4.20 21.62
C ASN A 314 -9.32 -4.99 22.80
N GLN A 315 -10.65 -4.93 22.97
CA GLN A 315 -11.36 -5.71 23.98
C GLN A 315 -11.16 -7.22 23.78
N SER A 316 -11.16 -7.71 22.54
CA SER A 316 -11.00 -9.14 22.23
C SER A 316 -9.60 -9.68 22.57
N ILE A 317 -8.54 -8.86 22.49
CA ILE A 317 -7.17 -9.27 22.81
C ILE A 317 -7.03 -9.63 24.31
N VAL A 318 -7.87 -9.04 25.16
CA VAL A 318 -7.80 -9.19 26.62
C VAL A 318 -8.32 -10.55 27.10
N VAL A 319 -9.04 -11.30 26.27
CA VAL A 319 -9.89 -12.41 26.73
C VAL A 319 -9.15 -13.75 26.90
N VAL A 320 -8.02 -13.99 26.22
CA VAL A 320 -7.22 -15.23 26.43
C VAL A 320 -5.69 -14.97 26.38
N PRO A 321 -5.02 -14.73 27.52
CA PRO A 321 -3.57 -14.61 27.55
C PRO A 321 -2.88 -15.89 27.11
N LYS A 322 -2.00 -15.77 26.11
CA LYS A 322 -1.00 -16.79 25.81
C LYS A 322 -0.01 -16.86 26.97
N LYS A 323 0.09 -18.00 27.65
CA LYS A 323 1.12 -18.20 28.68
C LYS A 323 2.51 -18.18 28.03
N PHE A 324 3.41 -17.37 28.57
CA PHE A 324 4.81 -17.34 28.16
C PHE A 324 5.67 -18.02 29.22
N ARG A 325 6.72 -18.70 28.79
CA ARG A 325 7.64 -19.37 29.72
C ARG A 325 8.67 -18.41 30.31
N ASN A 326 8.97 -17.33 29.59
CA ASN A 326 9.98 -16.34 29.98
C ASN A 326 9.79 -15.02 29.23
N LYS A 327 10.49 -13.98 29.70
CA LYS A 327 10.48 -12.63 29.10
C LYS A 327 10.95 -12.59 27.64
N ARG A 328 11.84 -13.48 27.20
CA ARG A 328 12.30 -13.52 25.79
C ARG A 328 11.17 -13.89 24.84
N GLU A 329 10.26 -14.77 25.26
CA GLU A 329 9.07 -15.11 24.45
C GLU A 329 8.10 -13.93 24.34
N ILE A 330 7.96 -13.11 25.39
CA ILE A 330 7.14 -11.88 25.38
C ILE A 330 7.72 -10.88 24.37
N ILE A 331 9.03 -10.62 24.47
CA ILE A 331 9.78 -9.75 23.57
C ILE A 331 9.63 -10.21 22.12
N TYR A 332 9.79 -11.50 21.85
CA TYR A 332 9.64 -12.03 20.50
C TYR A 332 8.20 -11.91 19.97
N TYR A 333 7.21 -12.13 20.84
CA TYR A 333 5.80 -12.14 20.45
C TYR A 333 5.23 -10.74 20.20
N TYR A 334 5.64 -9.75 21.01
CA TYR A 334 5.18 -8.35 20.90
C TYR A 334 6.15 -7.41 20.19
N GLU A 335 7.41 -7.82 19.99
CA GLU A 335 8.52 -6.99 19.48
C GLU A 335 8.82 -5.74 20.31
N ARG A 336 8.19 -5.61 21.47
CA ARG A 336 8.38 -4.53 22.44
C ARG A 336 8.08 -5.03 23.85
N VAL A 337 8.78 -4.45 24.81
CA VAL A 337 8.43 -4.50 26.24
C VAL A 337 8.81 -3.16 26.83
N GLU A 338 7.98 -2.68 27.74
CA GLU A 338 8.16 -1.45 28.47
C GLU A 338 8.63 -1.77 29.89
N LYS A 339 9.45 -0.88 30.45
CA LYS A 339 9.73 -0.89 31.88
C LYS A 339 8.75 0.07 32.55
N ILE A 340 7.81 -0.47 33.31
CA ILE A 340 6.77 0.25 34.03
C ILE A 340 7.19 0.37 35.50
N ILE A 341 7.34 1.60 35.97
CA ILE A 341 7.65 1.93 37.36
C ILE A 341 6.32 2.23 38.06
N LEU A 342 6.03 1.52 39.13
CA LEU A 342 4.79 1.66 39.89
C LEU A 342 4.98 2.54 41.13
N THR A 343 3.89 3.11 41.67
CA THR A 343 3.90 4.02 42.83
C THR A 343 4.51 3.41 44.09
N ARG A 344 4.50 2.08 44.19
CA ARG A 344 5.13 1.33 45.30
C ARG A 344 6.63 1.09 45.08
N GLY A 345 7.25 1.70 44.08
CA GLY A 345 8.65 1.49 43.70
C GLY A 345 8.94 0.16 43.01
N THR A 346 7.91 -0.67 42.78
CA THR A 346 8.04 -1.92 42.04
C THR A 346 8.20 -1.64 40.54
N VAL A 347 9.01 -2.47 39.88
CA VAL A 347 9.28 -2.37 38.45
C VAL A 347 8.73 -3.59 37.74
N GLU A 348 7.87 -3.37 36.76
CA GLU A 348 7.31 -4.41 35.89
C GLU A 348 7.92 -4.26 34.50
N ILE A 349 8.50 -5.34 33.95
CA ILE A 349 8.95 -5.38 32.55
C ILE A 349 7.96 -6.24 31.79
N SER A 350 7.14 -5.63 30.95
CA SER A 350 6.00 -6.28 30.31
C SER A 350 5.64 -5.60 29.01
N ALA A 351 4.87 -6.26 28.16
CA ALA A 351 4.33 -5.62 26.96
C ALA A 351 3.01 -4.92 27.29
N ILE A 352 2.91 -3.61 27.03
CA ILE A 352 1.64 -2.89 27.06
C ILE A 352 0.81 -3.31 25.84
N ILE A 353 -0.31 -3.97 26.12
CA ILE A 353 -1.24 -4.47 25.10
C ILE A 353 -2.28 -3.41 24.76
N SER A 354 -2.78 -2.70 25.76
CA SER A 354 -3.83 -1.68 25.62
C SER A 354 -3.74 -0.68 26.78
N GLN A 355 -4.27 0.52 26.57
CA GLN A 355 -4.51 1.51 27.61
C GLN A 355 -5.94 2.02 27.42
N GLU A 356 -6.80 1.73 28.39
CA GLU A 356 -8.24 1.98 28.32
C GLU A 356 -8.63 2.83 29.51
N GLY A 357 -8.99 4.09 29.25
CA GLY A 357 -9.34 5.05 30.30
C GLY A 357 -8.23 5.20 31.33
N ASP A 358 -8.52 4.80 32.55
CA ASP A 358 -7.65 4.83 33.72
C ASP A 358 -6.88 3.52 33.96
N VAL A 359 -6.86 2.57 33.02
CA VAL A 359 -6.18 1.28 33.19
C VAL A 359 -5.20 0.97 32.05
N ILE A 360 -3.98 0.56 32.41
CA ILE A 360 -2.99 -0.06 31.53
C ILE A 360 -3.13 -1.59 31.60
N ILE A 361 -3.21 -2.23 30.43
CA ILE A 361 -3.27 -3.68 30.30
C ILE A 361 -1.91 -4.19 29.83
N LEU A 362 -1.27 -5.01 30.67
CA LEU A 362 0.04 -5.59 30.48
C LEU A 362 -0.03 -7.08 30.17
N HIS A 363 0.87 -7.57 29.33
CA HIS A 363 1.21 -8.98 29.27
C HIS A 363 2.51 -9.24 30.02
N THR A 364 2.39 -9.98 31.12
CA THR A 364 3.52 -10.46 31.93
C THR A 364 3.83 -11.92 31.61
N GLU A 365 4.91 -12.48 32.15
CA GLU A 365 5.18 -13.92 32.07
C GLU A 365 4.12 -14.77 32.80
N TYR A 366 3.37 -14.14 33.71
CA TYR A 366 2.29 -14.76 34.49
C TYR A 366 0.89 -14.56 33.87
N GLY A 367 0.79 -13.88 32.73
CA GLY A 367 -0.46 -13.61 32.02
C GLY A 367 -0.84 -12.13 31.95
N ILE A 368 -2.13 -11.83 31.70
CA ILE A 368 -2.63 -10.45 31.66
C ILE A 368 -2.67 -9.86 33.07
N LYS A 369 -2.07 -8.67 33.21
CA LYS A 369 -2.16 -7.85 34.42
C LYS A 369 -2.79 -6.51 34.05
N ARG A 370 -3.79 -6.07 34.81
CA ARG A 370 -4.42 -4.75 34.66
C ARG A 370 -3.92 -3.86 35.78
N ILE A 371 -3.41 -2.68 35.45
CA ILE A 371 -2.83 -1.73 36.40
C ILE A 371 -3.53 -0.38 36.23
N PRO A 372 -4.13 0.19 37.27
CA PRO A 372 -4.64 1.56 37.22
C PRO A 372 -3.52 2.56 36.87
N ASN A 373 -3.80 3.56 36.05
CA ASN A 373 -2.85 4.61 35.66
C ASN A 373 -2.31 5.35 36.89
N GLU A 374 -3.13 5.53 37.92
CA GLU A 374 -2.71 6.13 39.20
C GLU A 374 -1.64 5.32 39.93
N GLU A 375 -1.52 4.01 39.64
CA GLU A 375 -0.45 3.16 40.18
C GLU A 375 0.83 3.22 39.34
N VAL A 376 0.82 3.89 38.19
CA VAL A 376 1.97 3.98 37.27
C VAL A 376 2.66 5.34 37.42
N VAL A 377 3.92 5.32 37.83
CA VAL A 377 4.78 6.51 37.96
C VAL A 377 5.41 6.87 36.62
N GLU A 378 5.96 5.88 35.93
CA GLU A 378 6.68 6.10 34.67
C GLU A 378 6.61 4.86 33.78
N VAL A 379 6.49 5.07 32.47
CA VAL A 379 6.64 4.02 31.46
C VAL A 379 7.83 4.35 30.56
N ILE A 380 8.83 3.48 30.56
CA ILE A 380 10.02 3.61 29.71
C ILE A 380 9.84 2.72 28.48
N TYR A 381 9.47 3.36 27.36
CA TYR A 381 9.13 2.70 26.10
C TYR A 381 10.34 2.16 25.32
N GLU A 382 11.54 2.72 25.51
CA GLU A 382 12.75 2.29 24.79
C GLU A 382 13.62 1.28 25.56
N TYR A 383 13.03 0.53 26.49
CA TYR A 383 13.78 -0.41 27.34
C TYR A 383 14.58 -1.45 26.51
N GLN A 384 14.02 -1.93 25.39
CA GLN A 384 14.69 -2.88 24.50
C GLN A 384 15.91 -2.33 23.76
N LYS A 385 15.95 -1.02 23.43
CA LYS A 385 17.11 -0.45 22.71
C LYS A 385 18.32 -0.30 23.61
N LYS A 386 18.12 -0.06 24.91
CA LYS A 386 19.21 0.18 25.88
C LYS A 386 19.72 -1.09 26.55
N ALA A 387 18.90 -2.13 26.64
CA ALA A 387 19.29 -3.42 27.19
C ALA A 387 19.55 -4.42 26.05
N ARG A 388 20.81 -4.56 25.61
CA ARG A 388 21.23 -5.77 24.86
C ARG A 388 21.10 -6.98 25.81
N LEU A 389 19.96 -7.67 25.77
CA LEU A 389 19.63 -8.89 26.54
C LEU A 389 19.75 -10.18 25.71
#